data_AF-A0A7J3F032-F1
#
_entry.id   AF-A0A7J3F032-F1
#
_cell.length_a   1.000
_cell.length_b   1.000
_cell.length_c   1.000
_cell.angle_alpha   90.00
_cell.angle_beta   90.00
_cell.angle_gamma   90.00
#
_symmetry.space_group_name_H-M   'P 1'
#
loop_
_entity.id
_entity.type
_entity.pdbx_description
1 polymer ?
#
loop_
_entity_poly.entity_id
_entity_poly.type
_entity_poly.pdbx_seq_one_letter_code
_entity_poly.pdbx_strand_id
1 'polypeptide(L)'
;MSLKYSEDAAKILAERGVVIIGGVKPGMRTDTVAALLASETRASLIVKATDQEGIYTEDPRKYPDAKKLDEISFDDLERLLAENRHKAGIHQIIDPEAVRILKKNI
;
A
#
# COMPACT_ATOMS: atom_id res chain seq x y z
N MET A 1 12.23 -12.75 -8.98
CA MET A 1 12.60 -13.17 -7.60
C MET A 1 11.53 -12.79 -6.59
N SER A 2 11.10 -11.53 -6.51
CA SER A 2 10.01 -11.11 -5.59
C SER A 2 8.67 -11.82 -5.86
N LEU A 3 8.32 -12.01 -7.14
CA LEU A 3 7.10 -12.71 -7.57
C LEU A 3 7.03 -14.16 -7.08
N LYS A 4 8.18 -14.84 -6.97
CA LYS A 4 8.22 -16.23 -6.50
C LYS A 4 7.68 -16.35 -5.07
N TYR A 5 8.02 -15.42 -4.19
CA TYR A 5 7.57 -15.45 -2.80
C TYR A 5 6.07 -15.15 -2.66
N SER A 6 5.52 -14.25 -3.49
CA SER A 6 4.07 -14.01 -3.52
C SER A 6 3.30 -15.19 -4.11
N GLU A 7 3.82 -15.85 -5.15
CA GLU A 7 3.25 -17.08 -5.69
C GLU A 7 3.24 -18.22 -4.66
N ASP A 8 4.36 -18.44 -3.95
CA ASP A 8 4.46 -19.48 -2.92
C ASP A 8 3.50 -19.18 -1.75
N ALA A 9 3.39 -17.91 -1.35
CA ALA A 9 2.43 -17.50 -0.32
C ALA A 9 0.98 -17.68 -0.78
N ALA A 10 0.65 -17.40 -2.04
CA ALA A 10 -0.68 -17.62 -2.60
C ALA A 10 -1.06 -19.11 -2.62
N LYS A 11 -0.11 -20.00 -2.93
CA LYS A 11 -0.32 -21.45 -2.85
C LYS A 11 -0.59 -21.90 -1.42
N ILE A 12 0.24 -21.47 -0.47
CA ILE A 12 0.05 -21.78 0.96
C ILE A 12 -1.31 -21.25 1.45
N LEU A 13 -1.70 -20.05 1.03
CA LEU A 13 -3.02 -19.48 1.35
C LEU A 13 -4.16 -20.36 0.83
N ALA A 14 -4.08 -20.81 -0.42
CA ALA A 14 -5.09 -21.68 -1.02
C ALA A 14 -5.21 -23.04 -0.29
N GLU A 15 -4.11 -23.57 0.23
CA GLU A 15 -4.08 -24.85 0.94
C GLU A 15 -4.45 -24.76 2.42
N ARG A 16 -4.06 -23.66 3.09
CA ARG A 16 -4.11 -23.53 4.56
C ARG A 16 -5.13 -22.50 5.05
N GLY A 17 -5.67 -21.68 4.15
CA GLY A 17 -6.62 -20.60 4.45
C GLY A 17 -6.00 -19.34 5.05
N VAL A 18 -4.82 -19.42 5.67
CA VAL A 18 -4.08 -18.25 6.21
C VAL A 18 -2.60 -18.36 5.90
N VAL A 19 -1.98 -17.25 5.52
CA VAL A 19 -0.53 -17.11 5.34
C VAL A 19 -0.02 -15.83 6.00
N ILE A 20 1.19 -15.89 6.55
CA ILE A 20 1.91 -14.73 7.11
C ILE A 20 3.19 -14.54 6.30
N ILE A 21 3.41 -13.33 5.80
CA ILE A 21 4.60 -12.99 5.01
C ILE A 21 5.26 -11.72 5.55
N GLY A 22 6.59 -11.72 5.58
CA GLY A 22 7.42 -10.56 5.93
C GLY A 22 7.99 -9.86 4.70
N GLY A 23 9.07 -9.11 4.87
CA GLY A 23 9.80 -8.51 3.76
C GLY A 23 10.43 -9.59 2.84
N VAL A 24 10.22 -9.48 1.53
CA VAL A 24 10.70 -10.46 0.54
C VAL A 24 12.03 -10.08 -0.13
N LYS A 25 12.40 -8.79 -0.10
CA LYS A 25 13.64 -8.27 -0.71
C LYS A 25 14.11 -7.00 0.03
N PRO A 26 15.43 -6.81 0.24
CA PRO A 26 15.96 -5.54 0.72
C PRO A 26 15.47 -4.33 -0.09
N GLY A 27 15.06 -3.27 0.59
CA GLY A 27 14.53 -2.06 -0.02
C GLY A 27 13.05 -2.14 -0.44
N MET A 28 12.40 -3.29 -0.32
CA MET A 28 10.96 -3.42 -0.56
C MET A 28 10.18 -3.14 0.73
N ARG A 29 9.19 -2.25 0.66
CA ARG A 29 8.30 -1.96 1.78
C ARG A 29 7.21 -3.03 1.90
N THR A 30 6.69 -3.21 3.11
CA THR A 30 5.64 -4.18 3.41
C THR A 30 4.35 -3.93 2.61
N ASP A 31 3.99 -2.67 2.38
CA ASP A 31 2.82 -2.32 1.55
C ASP A 31 2.95 -2.90 0.13
N THR A 32 4.15 -2.86 -0.46
CA THR A 32 4.42 -3.42 -1.78
C THR A 32 4.34 -4.96 -1.77
N VAL A 33 4.80 -5.61 -0.69
CA VAL A 33 4.64 -7.06 -0.52
C VAL A 33 3.15 -7.43 -0.44
N ALA A 34 2.36 -6.69 0.34
CA ALA A 34 0.93 -6.90 0.45
C ALA A 34 0.22 -6.70 -0.88
N ALA A 35 0.58 -5.66 -1.65
CA ALA A 35 0.02 -5.40 -2.97
C ALA A 35 0.34 -6.52 -3.97
N LEU A 36 1.57 -7.04 -3.97
CA LEU A 36 1.91 -8.19 -4.82
C LEU A 36 1.10 -9.43 -4.45
N LEU A 37 1.00 -9.78 -3.16
CA LEU A 37 0.22 -10.93 -2.72
C LEU A 37 -1.27 -10.78 -3.06
N ALA A 38 -1.83 -9.58 -2.89
CA ALA A 38 -3.20 -9.28 -3.28
C ALA A 38 -3.43 -9.47 -4.79
N SER A 39 -2.51 -9.01 -5.64
CA SER A 39 -2.56 -9.24 -7.08
C SER A 39 -2.51 -10.72 -7.44
N GLU A 40 -1.59 -11.49 -6.84
CA GLU A 40 -1.47 -12.94 -7.10
C GLU A 40 -2.71 -13.72 -6.65
N THR A 41 -3.33 -13.32 -5.54
CA THR A 41 -4.49 -13.99 -4.96
C THR A 41 -5.82 -13.46 -5.50
N ARG A 42 -5.79 -12.40 -6.33
CA ARG A 42 -6.97 -11.63 -6.78
C ARG A 42 -7.86 -11.19 -5.61
N ALA A 43 -7.22 -10.75 -4.53
CA ALA A 43 -7.93 -10.26 -3.36
C ALA A 43 -8.78 -9.04 -3.72
N SER A 44 -10.03 -9.03 -3.27
CA SER A 44 -10.96 -7.92 -3.53
C SER A 44 -10.76 -6.73 -2.57
N LEU A 45 -9.98 -6.90 -1.51
CA LEU A 45 -9.76 -5.90 -0.47
C LEU A 45 -8.35 -6.03 0.13
N ILE A 46 -7.72 -4.89 0.36
CA ILE A 46 -6.53 -4.78 1.21
C ILE A 46 -6.86 -3.89 2.39
N VAL A 47 -6.56 -4.37 3.59
CA VAL A 47 -6.71 -3.60 4.82
C VAL A 47 -5.33 -3.22 5.33
N LYS A 48 -4.99 -1.93 5.26
CA LYS A 48 -3.75 -1.40 5.82
C LYS A 48 -3.98 -0.90 7.25
N ALA A 49 -3.57 -1.70 8.23
CA ALA A 49 -3.50 -1.27 9.62
C ALA A 49 -2.32 -0.30 9.80
N THR A 50 -2.57 0.88 10.35
CA THR A 50 -1.56 1.94 10.51
C THR A 50 -1.86 2.80 11.73
N ASP A 51 -0.85 3.50 12.24
CA ASP A 51 -0.92 4.44 13.36
C ASP A 51 -1.47 5.83 12.97
N GLN A 52 -1.68 6.07 11.68
CA GLN A 52 -2.30 7.28 11.16
C GLN A 52 -3.79 7.00 10.91
N GLU A 53 -4.65 7.97 11.20
CA GLU A 53 -6.10 7.80 11.06
C GLU A 53 -6.58 7.64 9.61
N GLY A 54 -5.78 8.05 8.63
CA GLY A 54 -6.13 7.94 7.21
C GLY A 54 -5.26 8.81 6.32
N ILE A 55 -5.67 8.92 5.06
CA ILE A 55 -5.06 9.82 4.07
C ILE A 55 -5.65 11.21 4.27
N TYR A 56 -4.81 12.25 4.18
CA TYR A 56 -5.22 13.65 4.27
C TYR A 56 -4.80 14.41 3.02
N THR A 57 -5.48 15.52 2.72
CA THR A 57 -5.11 16.42 1.61
C THR A 57 -3.68 16.97 1.75
N GLU A 58 -3.24 17.22 2.97
CA GLU A 58 -1.87 17.62 3.32
C GLU A 58 -1.50 17.05 4.70
N ASP A 59 -0.27 17.26 5.17
CA ASP A 59 0.18 16.81 6.50
C ASP A 59 -0.61 17.54 7.62
N PRO A 60 -1.50 16.86 8.37
CA PRO A 60 -2.34 17.50 9.39
C PRO A 60 -1.54 18.02 10.59
N ARG A 61 -0.27 17.61 10.73
CA ARG A 61 0.64 18.12 11.77
C ARG A 61 1.21 19.49 11.41
N LYS A 62 1.19 19.84 10.11
CA LYS A 62 1.75 21.10 9.57
C LYS A 62 0.66 22.07 9.10
N TYR A 63 -0.45 21.53 8.59
CA TYR A 63 -1.52 22.29 7.96
C TYR A 63 -2.83 22.06 8.74
N PRO A 64 -3.30 23.03 9.54
CA PRO A 64 -4.51 22.89 10.35
C PRO A 64 -5.79 22.70 9.54
N ASP A 65 -5.78 23.09 8.27
CA ASP A 65 -6.86 22.95 7.31
C ASP A 65 -6.83 21.63 6.52
N ALA A 66 -5.86 20.75 6.81
CA ALA A 66 -5.79 19.42 6.20
C ALA A 66 -7.07 18.62 6.47
N LYS A 67 -7.67 18.09 5.41
CA LYS A 67 -8.91 17.32 5.49
C LYS A 67 -8.61 15.84 5.31
N LYS A 68 -9.18 15.00 6.17
CA LYS A 68 -9.17 13.55 6.00
C LYS A 68 -9.98 13.20 4.75
N LEU A 69 -9.44 12.29 3.95
CA LEU A 69 -10.10 11.74 2.77
C LEU A 69 -10.66 10.37 3.16
N ASP A 70 -11.97 10.28 3.30
CA ASP A 70 -12.66 9.01 3.61
C ASP A 70 -12.60 8.04 2.42
N GLU A 71 -12.62 8.58 1.19
CA GLU A 71 -12.46 7.85 -0.06
C GLU A 71 -11.55 8.63 -1.03
N ILE A 72 -10.72 7.90 -1.78
CA ILE A 72 -9.86 8.46 -2.83
C ILE A 72 -9.61 7.41 -3.91
N SER A 73 -9.59 7.83 -5.18
CA SER A 73 -9.25 6.95 -6.29
C SER A 73 -7.76 6.62 -6.32
N PHE A 74 -7.35 5.51 -6.94
CA PHE A 74 -5.92 5.21 -7.11
C PHE A 74 -5.17 6.27 -7.93
N ASP A 75 -5.83 6.88 -8.91
CA ASP A 75 -5.26 7.98 -9.72
C ASP A 75 -4.98 9.22 -8.87
N ASP A 76 -5.95 9.63 -8.04
CA ASP A 76 -5.81 10.80 -7.18
C ASP A 76 -4.80 10.53 -6.06
N LEU A 77 -4.79 9.32 -5.51
CA LEU A 77 -3.81 8.92 -4.51
C LEU A 77 -2.38 8.94 -5.07
N GLU A 78 -2.17 8.46 -6.30
CA GLU A 78 -0.86 8.53 -6.95
C GLU A 78 -0.40 9.98 -7.15
N ARG A 79 -1.31 10.87 -7.58
CA ARG A 79 -1.03 12.31 -7.74
C ARG A 79 -0.69 12.97 -6.40
N LEU A 80 -1.51 12.73 -5.38
CA LEU A 80 -1.30 13.23 -4.01
C LEU A 80 0.08 12.79 -3.48
N LEU A 81 0.44 11.52 -3.65
CA LEU A 81 1.75 11.03 -3.21
C LEU A 81 2.90 11.64 -4.02
N ALA A 82 2.72 11.88 -5.32
CA ALA A 82 3.73 12.48 -6.19
C ALA A 82 4.01 13.95 -5.81
N GLU A 83 2.97 14.75 -5.58
CA GLU A 83 3.09 16.14 -5.12
C GLU A 83 3.83 16.25 -3.78
N ASN A 84 3.60 15.25 -2.92
CA ASN A 84 4.20 15.19 -1.59
C ASN A 84 5.61 14.56 -1.55
N ARG A 85 6.15 14.02 -2.66
CA ARG A 85 7.51 13.42 -2.72
C ARG A 85 8.63 14.39 -2.37
N HIS A 86 8.43 15.69 -2.60
CA HIS A 86 9.46 16.72 -2.39
C HIS A 86 9.36 17.43 -1.03
N LYS A 87 8.32 17.14 -0.23
CA LYS A 87 8.14 17.73 1.10
C LYS A 87 8.72 16.79 2.16
N ALA A 88 9.91 17.11 2.68
CA ALA A 88 10.53 16.35 3.78
C ALA A 88 9.59 16.28 5.00
N GLY A 89 9.48 15.10 5.59
CA GLY A 89 8.69 14.86 6.82
C GLY A 89 7.25 14.38 6.62
N ILE A 90 6.80 14.13 5.38
CA ILE A 90 5.52 13.45 5.16
C ILE A 90 5.73 11.96 5.41
N HIS A 91 5.16 11.46 6.51
CA HIS A 91 5.00 10.04 6.72
C HIS A 91 3.96 9.52 5.72
N GLN A 92 4.40 9.15 4.53
CA GLN A 92 3.53 8.54 3.53
C GLN A 92 2.83 7.34 4.14
N ILE A 93 1.50 7.40 4.20
CA ILE A 93 0.68 6.34 4.78
C ILE A 93 0.72 5.08 3.93
N ILE A 94 1.04 5.13 2.64
CA ILE A 94 1.20 3.94 1.80
C ILE A 94 2.36 4.13 0.82
N ASP A 95 3.10 3.06 0.54
CA ASP A 95 4.14 3.03 -0.51
C ASP A 95 3.56 3.37 -1.89
N PRO A 96 4.08 4.40 -2.60
CA PRO A 96 3.66 4.70 -3.98
C PRO A 96 3.79 3.52 -4.94
N GLU A 97 4.77 2.63 -4.72
CA GLU A 97 4.91 1.45 -5.58
C GLU A 97 3.78 0.45 -5.36
N ALA A 98 3.29 0.32 -4.12
CA ALA A 98 2.11 -0.48 -3.82
C ALA A 98 0.89 0.07 -4.56
N VAL A 99 0.65 1.39 -4.49
CA VAL A 99 -0.46 2.06 -5.19
C VAL A 99 -0.44 1.76 -6.70
N ARG A 100 0.73 1.80 -7.33
CA ARG A 100 0.88 1.48 -8.77
C ARG A 100 0.58 0.01 -9.09
N ILE A 101 0.95 -0.90 -8.21
CA ILE A 101 0.65 -2.33 -8.39
C ILE A 101 -0.86 -2.54 -8.28
N LEU A 102 -1.51 -1.96 -7.28
CA LEU A 102 -2.95 -2.10 -7.06
C LEU A 102 -3.76 -1.54 -8.22
N LYS A 103 -3.44 -0.30 -8.64
CA LYS A 103 -4.07 0.35 -9.79
C LYS A 103 -4.06 -0.48 -11.08
N LYS A 104 -3.05 -1.34 -11.26
CA LYS A 104 -2.89 -2.17 -12.47
C LYS A 104 -3.63 -3.51 -12.40
N ASN A 105 -3.92 -4.01 -11.21
CA ASN A 105 -4.31 -5.40 -11.00
C ASN A 105 -5.62 -5.58 -10.24
N ILE A 106 -6.16 -4.50 -9.65
CA ILE A 106 -7.41 -4.47 -8.87
C ILE A 106 -8.32 -3.39 -9.44
#